data_AF-A0AAP3EDH0-F1
#
_entry.id   AF-A0AAP3EDH0-F1
#
_cell.length_a   1.000
_cell.length_b   1.000
_cell.length_c   1.000
_cell.angle_alpha   90.00
_cell.angle_beta   90.00
_cell.angle_gamma   90.00
#
_symmetry.space_group_name_H-M   'P 1'
#
loop_
_entity.id
_entity.type
_entity.pdbx_description
1 polymer ?
#
loop_
_entity_poly.entity_id
_entity_poly.type
_entity_poly.pdbx_seq_one_letter_code
_entity_poly.pdbx_strand_id
1 'polypeptide(L)'
;MTEIAKLVDLQHAHLAVLKQIILKEKGALVDQNADLLLSLANEKSQCLKELKTNDDILAKHSDKSLLTQQVELVHKMAEIKDALTECKELNEQNASLIEMNLASLNRFAQALQASRNASSLTYNDKGKTSTISSLGNDLKA
;
A
#
# COMPACT_ATOMS: atom_id res chain seq x y z
N MET A 1 -34.30 -9.48 14.70
CA MET A 1 -33.02 -9.45 13.96
C MET A 1 -32.29 -10.75 14.27
N THR A 2 -32.07 -11.60 13.28
CA THR A 2 -31.33 -12.88 13.45
C THR A 2 -29.85 -12.61 13.70
N GLU A 3 -29.17 -13.49 14.42
CA GLU A 3 -27.76 -13.30 14.79
C GLU A 3 -26.85 -13.18 13.54
N ILE A 4 -27.16 -13.95 12.49
CA ILE A 4 -26.47 -13.86 11.20
C ILE A 4 -26.62 -12.49 10.53
N ALA A 5 -27.78 -11.83 10.65
CA ALA A 5 -27.98 -10.50 10.09
C ALA A 5 -27.07 -9.45 10.76
N LYS A 6 -26.82 -9.59 12.07
CA LYS A 6 -25.88 -8.72 12.79
C LYS A 6 -24.44 -8.92 12.33
N LEU A 7 -24.03 -10.16 12.08
CA LEU A 7 -22.69 -10.47 11.57
C LEU A 7 -22.49 -9.89 10.16
N VAL A 8 -23.53 -9.93 9.33
CA VAL A 8 -23.53 -9.28 8.00
C VAL A 8 -23.42 -7.76 8.12
N ASP A 9 -24.18 -7.14 9.01
CA ASP A 9 -24.09 -5.68 9.25
C ASP A 9 -22.72 -5.28 9.79
N LEU A 10 -22.13 -6.11 10.66
CA LEU A 10 -20.79 -5.92 11.16
C LEU A 10 -19.74 -6.02 10.04
N GLN A 11 -19.88 -6.98 9.12
CA GLN A 11 -19.01 -7.11 7.95
C GLN A 11 -19.03 -5.86 7.09
N HIS A 12 -20.24 -5.34 6.82
CA HIS A 12 -20.41 -4.12 6.05
C HIS A 12 -19.78 -2.91 6.75
N ALA A 13 -19.92 -2.80 8.07
CA ALA A 13 -19.30 -1.73 8.87
C ALA A 13 -17.78 -1.79 8.82
N HIS A 14 -17.17 -2.97 9.00
CA HIS A 14 -15.72 -3.15 8.88
C HIS A 14 -15.22 -2.77 7.48
N LEU A 15 -15.96 -3.13 6.43
CA LEU A 15 -15.61 -2.79 5.07
C LEU A 15 -15.67 -1.28 4.79
N ALA A 16 -16.67 -0.58 5.34
CA ALA A 16 -16.76 0.87 5.26
C ALA A 16 -15.56 1.55 5.96
N VAL A 17 -15.13 1.03 7.11
CA VAL A 17 -13.92 1.49 7.81
C VAL A 17 -12.67 1.23 6.96
N LEU A 18 -12.53 0.04 6.39
CA LEU A 18 -11.42 -0.32 5.52
C LEU A 18 -11.31 0.64 4.32
N LYS A 19 -12.43 0.94 3.68
CA LYS A 19 -12.51 1.90 2.58
C LYS A 19 -11.99 3.28 2.99
N GLN A 20 -12.41 3.78 4.16
CA GLN A 20 -11.93 5.06 4.68
C GLN A 20 -10.43 5.05 4.96
N ILE A 21 -9.88 3.95 5.50
CA ILE A 21 -8.44 3.81 5.72
C ILE A 21 -7.69 3.89 4.39
N ILE A 22 -8.14 3.18 3.35
CA ILE A 22 -7.52 3.19 2.02
C ILE A 22 -7.56 4.59 1.39
N LEU A 23 -8.67 5.33 1.56
CA LEU A 23 -8.77 6.71 1.09
C LEU A 23 -7.81 7.65 1.85
N LYS A 24 -7.65 7.46 3.16
CA LYS A 24 -6.66 8.21 3.95
C LYS A 24 -5.23 7.86 3.56
N GLU A 25 -4.94 6.59 3.25
CA GLU A 25 -3.62 6.16 2.75
C GLU A 25 -3.28 6.90 1.46
N LYS A 26 -4.24 7.07 0.55
CA LYS A 26 -4.06 7.84 -0.68
C LYS A 26 -3.63 9.28 -0.38
N GLY A 27 -4.30 9.94 0.58
CA GLY A 27 -3.93 11.28 1.04
C GLY A 27 -2.51 11.33 1.62
N ALA A 28 -2.19 10.41 2.54
CA ALA A 28 -0.87 10.31 3.15
C ALA A 28 0.25 10.08 2.12
N LEU A 29 -0.02 9.29 1.06
CA LEU A 29 0.92 9.05 -0.03
C LEU A 29 1.15 10.28 -0.91
N VAL A 30 0.09 11.06 -1.17
CA VAL A 30 0.20 12.33 -1.91
C VAL A 30 0.99 13.36 -1.09
N ASP A 31 0.70 13.45 0.21
CA ASP A 31 1.36 14.37 1.13
C ASP A 31 2.76 13.90 1.55
N GLN A 32 3.17 12.69 1.14
CA GLN A 32 4.43 12.03 1.53
C GLN A 32 4.61 11.94 3.06
N ASN A 33 3.50 11.80 3.80
CA ASN A 33 3.50 11.73 5.25
C ASN A 33 3.75 10.28 5.71
N ALA A 34 5.01 9.97 5.99
CA ALA A 34 5.45 8.62 6.37
C ALA A 34 4.85 8.14 7.71
N ASP A 35 4.76 9.01 8.72
CA ASP A 35 4.23 8.66 10.04
C ASP A 35 2.74 8.29 9.96
N LEU A 36 1.96 9.09 9.22
CA LEU A 36 0.55 8.81 8.99
C LEU A 36 0.36 7.53 8.18
N LEU A 37 1.17 7.32 7.13
CA LEU A 37 1.11 6.11 6.31
C LEU A 37 1.38 4.84 7.15
N LEU A 38 2.34 4.90 8.07
CA LEU A 38 2.66 3.78 8.97
C LEU A 38 1.51 3.51 9.97
N SER A 39 0.89 4.55 10.53
CA SER A 39 -0.29 4.39 11.39
C SER A 39 -1.44 3.72 10.63
N LEU A 40 -1.75 4.23 9.43
CA LEU A 40 -2.82 3.70 8.59
C LEU A 40 -2.57 2.25 8.17
N ALA A 41 -1.32 1.88 7.89
CA ALA A 41 -0.97 0.49 7.58
C ALA A 41 -1.26 -0.46 8.76
N ASN A 42 -0.99 -0.03 9.99
CA ASN A 42 -1.30 -0.79 11.20
C ASN A 42 -2.82 -0.90 11.41
N GLU A 43 -3.56 0.20 11.27
CA GLU A 43 -5.03 0.23 11.36
C GLU A 43 -5.68 -0.69 10.32
N LYS A 44 -5.21 -0.63 9.07
CA LYS A 44 -5.63 -1.51 7.98
C LYS A 44 -5.42 -2.98 8.30
N SER A 45 -4.24 -3.34 8.84
CA SER A 45 -3.91 -4.71 9.24
C SER A 45 -4.85 -5.23 10.32
N GLN A 46 -5.21 -4.40 11.31
CA GLN A 46 -6.18 -4.78 12.34
C GLN A 46 -7.59 -4.94 11.75
N CYS A 47 -8.04 -3.99 10.94
CA CYS A 47 -9.34 -4.05 10.28
C CYS A 47 -9.49 -5.32 9.41
N LEU A 48 -8.45 -5.70 8.67
CA LEU A 48 -8.45 -6.94 7.87
C LEU A 48 -8.53 -8.21 8.73
N LYS A 49 -7.93 -8.22 9.94
CA LYS A 49 -8.05 -9.35 10.87
C LYS A 49 -9.45 -9.47 11.44
N GLU A 50 -10.08 -8.35 11.78
CA GLU A 50 -11.47 -8.32 12.26
C GLU A 50 -12.42 -8.81 11.16
N LEU A 51 -12.24 -8.30 9.94
CA LEU A 51 -13.04 -8.68 8.77
C LEU A 51 -12.91 -10.17 8.46
N LYS A 52 -11.68 -10.73 8.50
CA LYS A 52 -11.44 -12.17 8.35
C LYS A 52 -12.09 -12.99 9.46
N THR A 53 -12.00 -12.52 10.70
CA THR A 53 -12.57 -13.22 11.87
C THR A 53 -14.09 -13.29 11.75
N ASN A 54 -14.73 -12.19 11.35
CA ASN A 54 -16.17 -12.14 11.12
C ASN A 54 -16.60 -13.02 9.94
N ASP A 55 -15.84 -13.03 8.84
CA ASP A 55 -16.05 -13.98 7.73
C ASP A 55 -15.95 -15.44 8.16
N ASP A 56 -14.97 -15.79 9.00
CA ASP A 56 -14.81 -17.15 9.53
C ASP A 56 -15.99 -17.56 10.41
N ILE A 57 -16.55 -16.63 11.19
CA ILE A 57 -17.76 -16.84 12.00
C ILE A 57 -18.97 -17.03 11.08
N LEU A 58 -19.15 -16.16 10.08
CA LEU A 58 -20.21 -16.27 9.08
C LEU A 58 -20.16 -17.59 8.31
N ALA A 59 -18.96 -18.05 7.96
CA ALA A 59 -18.76 -19.30 7.22
C ALA A 59 -19.13 -20.55 8.03
N LYS A 60 -18.95 -20.50 9.36
CA LYS A 60 -19.24 -21.60 10.30
C LYS A 60 -20.65 -21.52 10.90
N HIS A 61 -21.38 -20.43 10.67
CA HIS A 61 -22.70 -20.21 11.24
C HIS A 61 -23.72 -21.23 10.70
N SER A 62 -24.53 -21.81 11.60
CA SER A 62 -25.56 -22.82 11.26
C SER A 62 -26.59 -22.29 10.26
N ASP A 63 -26.92 -21.00 10.37
CA ASP A 63 -27.94 -20.35 9.54
C ASP A 63 -27.39 -19.76 8.23
N LYS A 64 -26.20 -20.18 7.78
CA LYS A 64 -25.60 -19.70 6.51
C LYS A 64 -26.53 -19.83 5.31
N SER A 65 -27.43 -20.80 5.31
CA SER A 65 -28.46 -20.97 4.28
C SER A 65 -29.41 -19.77 4.17
N LEU A 66 -29.60 -18.98 5.23
CA LEU A 66 -30.40 -17.76 5.19
C LEU A 66 -29.79 -16.67 4.31
N LEU A 67 -28.45 -16.67 4.13
CA LEU A 67 -27.76 -15.71 3.26
C LEU A 67 -28.13 -15.87 1.78
N THR A 68 -28.64 -17.04 1.38
CA THR A 68 -29.09 -17.31 0.00
C THR A 68 -30.61 -17.44 -0.12
N GLN A 69 -31.33 -17.61 1.00
CA GLN A 69 -32.78 -17.79 1.01
C GLN A 69 -33.53 -16.50 1.33
N GLN A 70 -32.96 -15.60 2.12
CA GLN A 70 -33.59 -14.35 2.52
C GLN A 70 -33.16 -13.21 1.59
N VAL A 71 -34.11 -12.67 0.83
CA VAL A 71 -33.86 -11.60 -0.18
C VAL A 71 -33.12 -10.40 0.41
N GLU A 72 -33.44 -9.98 1.63
CA GLU A 72 -32.76 -8.85 2.30
C GLU A 72 -31.27 -9.14 2.56
N LEU A 73 -30.93 -10.37 2.99
CA LEU A 73 -29.54 -10.76 3.24
C LEU A 73 -28.77 -10.97 1.94
N VAL A 74 -29.42 -11.51 0.91
CA VAL A 74 -28.85 -11.62 -0.45
C VAL A 74 -28.46 -10.24 -0.99
N HIS A 75 -29.34 -9.25 -0.83
CA HIS A 75 -29.06 -7.88 -1.26
C HIS A 75 -27.86 -7.29 -0.52
N LYS A 76 -27.82 -7.43 0.82
CA LYS A 76 -26.67 -6.96 1.62
C LYS A 76 -25.36 -7.64 1.25
N MET A 77 -25.38 -8.93 0.95
CA MET A 77 -24.20 -9.66 0.47
C MET A 77 -23.73 -9.13 -0.89
N ALA A 78 -24.64 -8.75 -1.78
CA ALA A 78 -24.28 -8.11 -3.04
C ALA A 78 -23.60 -6.75 -2.81
N GLU A 79 -24.17 -5.90 -1.94
CA GLU A 79 -23.58 -4.60 -1.58
C GLU A 79 -22.18 -4.75 -0.97
N ILE A 80 -21.99 -5.71 -0.06
CA ILE A 80 -20.67 -6.01 0.53
C ILE A 80 -19.67 -6.43 -0.55
N LYS A 81 -20.10 -7.22 -1.54
CA LYS A 81 -19.23 -7.68 -2.63
C LYS A 81 -18.82 -6.54 -3.56
N ASP A 82 -19.74 -5.62 -3.84
CA ASP A 82 -19.45 -4.44 -4.65
C ASP A 82 -18.48 -3.51 -3.92
N ALA A 83 -18.72 -3.27 -2.62
CA ALA A 83 -17.81 -2.48 -1.79
C ALA A 83 -16.41 -3.13 -1.64
N LEU A 84 -16.31 -4.46 -1.62
CA LEU A 84 -15.04 -5.18 -1.65
C LEU A 84 -14.28 -4.96 -2.96
N THR A 85 -15.00 -5.00 -4.07
CA THR A 85 -14.44 -4.72 -5.40
C THR A 85 -13.88 -3.30 -5.44
N GLU A 86 -14.63 -2.32 -4.96
CA GLU A 86 -14.18 -0.93 -4.87
C GLU A 86 -12.95 -0.77 -3.96
N CYS A 87 -12.94 -1.41 -2.78
CA CYS A 87 -11.79 -1.39 -1.88
C CYS A 87 -10.54 -1.97 -2.56
N LYS A 88 -10.70 -3.04 -3.34
CA LYS A 88 -9.59 -3.66 -4.08
C LYS A 88 -9.03 -2.70 -5.14
N GLU A 89 -9.89 -2.06 -5.92
CA GLU A 89 -9.48 -1.08 -6.94
C GLU A 89 -8.74 0.12 -6.32
N LEU A 90 -9.26 0.66 -5.22
CA LEU A 90 -8.60 1.75 -4.49
C LEU A 90 -7.23 1.33 -3.95
N ASN A 91 -7.13 0.10 -3.45
CA ASN A 91 -5.86 -0.43 -2.96
C ASN A 91 -4.83 -0.62 -4.09
N GLU A 92 -5.25 -1.06 -5.27
CA GLU A 92 -4.40 -1.15 -6.46
C GLU A 92 -3.91 0.24 -6.91
N GLN A 93 -4.76 1.26 -6.85
CA GLN A 93 -4.36 2.65 -7.10
C GLN A 93 -3.28 3.12 -6.10
N ASN A 94 -3.46 2.82 -4.81
CA ASN A 94 -2.47 3.18 -3.78
C ASN A 94 -1.14 2.44 -3.99
N ALA A 95 -1.17 1.16 -4.40
CA ALA A 95 0.03 0.41 -4.75
C ALA A 95 0.80 1.07 -5.91
N SER A 96 0.09 1.48 -6.97
CA SER A 96 0.70 2.21 -8.09
C SER A 96 1.32 3.55 -7.65
N LEU A 97 0.64 4.28 -6.74
CA LEU A 97 1.15 5.54 -6.20
C LEU A 97 2.42 5.34 -5.34
N ILE A 98 2.49 4.25 -4.56
CA ILE A 98 3.69 3.87 -3.81
C ILE A 98 4.88 3.65 -4.77
N GLU A 99 4.68 2.87 -5.83
CA GLU A 99 5.72 2.62 -6.84
C GLU A 99 6.19 3.93 -7.51
N MET A 100 5.26 4.82 -7.84
CA MET A 100 5.59 6.13 -8.42
C MET A 100 6.41 7.00 -7.46
N ASN A 101 6.03 7.05 -6.19
CA ASN A 101 6.78 7.78 -5.15
C ASN A 101 8.19 7.21 -4.98
N LEU A 102 8.33 5.88 -4.94
CA LEU A 102 9.63 5.22 -4.83
C LEU A 102 10.53 5.53 -6.05
N ALA A 103 9.99 5.47 -7.26
CA ALA A 103 10.71 5.83 -8.48
C ALA A 103 11.16 7.30 -8.47
N SER A 104 10.30 8.20 -8.00
CA SER A 104 10.63 9.63 -7.85
C SER A 104 11.77 9.86 -6.88
N LEU A 105 11.73 9.23 -5.71
CA LEU A 105 12.79 9.30 -4.69
C LEU A 105 14.12 8.75 -5.20
N ASN A 106 14.09 7.62 -5.90
CA ASN A 106 15.29 7.05 -6.52
C ASN A 106 15.91 8.00 -7.56
N ARG A 107 15.07 8.62 -8.40
CA ARG A 107 15.55 9.61 -9.38
C ARG A 107 16.13 10.84 -8.70
N PHE A 108 15.52 11.31 -7.62
CA PHE A 108 16.04 12.42 -6.82
C PHE A 108 17.38 12.08 -6.18
N ALA A 109 17.53 10.90 -5.60
CA ALA A 109 18.79 10.42 -5.03
C ALA A 109 19.91 10.36 -6.08
N GLN A 110 19.62 9.87 -7.29
CA GLN A 110 20.57 9.87 -8.41
C GLN A 110 20.98 11.29 -8.81
N ALA A 111 20.02 12.22 -8.89
CA ALA A 111 20.30 13.63 -9.21
C ALA A 111 21.19 14.30 -8.15
N LEU A 112 20.96 14.02 -6.85
CA LEU A 112 21.81 14.50 -5.76
C LEU A 112 23.23 13.93 -5.85
N GLN A 113 23.38 12.65 -6.15
CA GLN A 113 24.70 12.03 -6.35
C GLN A 113 25.43 12.66 -7.54
N ALA A 114 24.75 12.84 -8.68
CA ALA A 114 25.30 13.51 -9.86
C ALA A 114 25.71 14.96 -9.55
N SER A 115 24.87 15.71 -8.82
CA SER A 115 25.19 17.08 -8.38
C SER A 115 26.44 17.12 -7.50
N ARG A 116 26.55 16.24 -6.50
CA ARG A 116 27.76 16.14 -5.65
C ARG A 116 29.02 15.85 -6.47
N ASN A 117 28.93 14.95 -7.45
CA ASN A 117 30.05 14.59 -8.31
C ASN A 117 30.40 15.71 -9.31
N ALA A 118 29.40 16.45 -9.80
CA ALA A 118 29.61 17.63 -10.65
C ALA A 118 30.30 18.77 -9.88
N SER A 119 30.02 18.93 -8.59
CA SER A 119 30.73 19.86 -7.70
C SER A 119 32.17 19.42 -7.40
N SER A 120 32.50 18.13 -7.51
CA SER A 120 33.89 17.64 -7.48
C SER A 120 34.63 17.91 -8.80
N LEU A 121 33.87 18.23 -9.85
CA LEU A 121 34.34 18.60 -11.19
C LEU A 121 34.53 20.12 -11.36
N THR A 122 34.37 20.92 -10.30
CA THR A 122 34.83 22.31 -10.33
C THR A 122 36.35 22.33 -10.26
N TYR A 123 36.95 22.46 -11.44
CA TYR A 123 38.21 23.14 -11.72
C TYR A 123 39.24 23.02 -10.59
N ASN A 124 40.00 21.92 -10.57
CA ASN A 124 41.34 22.06 -10.03
C ASN A 124 42.06 23.07 -10.94
N ASP A 125 42.61 24.15 -10.39
CA ASP A 125 43.45 25.12 -11.10
C ASP A 125 44.77 24.50 -11.61
N LYS A 126 44.79 23.19 -11.92
CA LYS A 126 45.98 22.41 -12.27
C LYS A 126 45.80 21.45 -13.45
N GLY A 127 44.65 21.43 -14.11
CA GLY A 127 44.50 20.78 -15.42
C GLY A 127 45.00 19.33 -15.48
N LYS A 128 44.79 18.55 -14.42
CA LYS A 128 45.19 17.14 -14.37
C LYS A 128 43.99 16.29 -14.00
N THR A 129 43.43 15.64 -15.01
CA THR A 129 42.46 14.55 -14.87
C THR A 129 43.24 13.29 -14.51
N SER A 130 43.36 12.98 -13.21
CA SER A 130 43.79 11.66 -12.79
C SER A 130 42.58 10.74 -12.81
N THR A 131 42.26 10.19 -13.98
CA THR A 131 41.57 8.90 -14.05
C THR A 131 42.48 7.90 -13.37
N ILE A 132 42.14 7.46 -12.17
CA ILE A 132 42.77 6.30 -11.53
C ILE A 132 42.37 5.08 -12.38
N SER A 133 43.06 4.90 -13.51
CA SER A 133 43.29 3.59 -14.08
C SER A 133 44.43 3.00 -13.26
N SER A 134 44.12 2.34 -12.14
CA SER A 134 45.04 1.32 -11.65
C SER A 134 44.90 0.14 -12.59
N LEU A 135 45.56 0.28 -13.75
CA LEU A 135 45.82 -0.77 -14.71
C LEU A 135 46.59 -1.85 -13.95
N GLY A 136 45.87 -2.87 -13.48
CA GLY A 136 46.49 -4.12 -13.07
C GLY A 136 47.00 -4.80 -14.33
N ASN A 137 48.24 -4.51 -14.72
CA ASN A 137 49.02 -5.43 -15.52
C ASN A 137 50.52 -5.13 -15.45
N ASP A 138 51.29 -6.22 -15.44
CA ASP A 138 52.69 -6.31 -15.82
C ASP A 138 53.77 -5.79 -14.85
N LEU A 139 54.15 -6.63 -13.89
CA LEU A 139 55.58 -6.81 -13.58
C LEU A 139 55.88 -8.31 -13.34
N LYS A 140 56.40 -8.97 -14.39
CA LYS A 140 57.29 -10.12 -14.25
C LYS A 140 58.64 -9.62 -13.75
N ALA A 141 59.14 -10.19 -12.66
CA ALA A 141 60.57 -10.35 -12.35
C ALA A 141 60.72 -11.47 -11.34
#